data_AF-A0A8X6KT57-F1
#
_entry.id   AF-A0A8X6KT57-F1
#
_cell.length_a   1.000
_cell.length_b   1.000
_cell.length_c   1.000
_cell.angle_alpha   90.00
_cell.angle_beta   90.00
_cell.angle_gamma   90.00
#
_symmetry.space_group_name_H-M   'P 1'
#
loop_
_entity.id
_entity.type
_entity.pdbx_description
1 polymer ?
#
loop_
_entity_poly.entity_id
_entity_poly.type
_entity_poly.pdbx_seq_one_letter_code
_entity_poly.pdbx_strand_id
1 'polypeptide(L)'
;MIMFANHYLKQDGATPHIGRQVKVLLSANFGESLIYRHFPGARSSRSPDLSSSDFWMWGFLKDRVYRGGFRTLPDMKASLIRHVAEISELLRVTIENAIMRFQHVIEVNGAHVEHIL
;
A
#
# COMPACT_ATOMS: atom_id res chain seq x y z
N MET A 1 -12.84 2.86 -21.18
CA MET A 1 -11.96 3.74 -20.38
C MET A 1 -12.54 3.82 -18.99
N ILE A 2 -11.98 3.08 -18.02
CA ILE A 2 -12.47 3.10 -16.64
C ILE A 2 -11.93 4.40 -16.03
N MET A 3 -12.79 5.38 -15.81
CA MET A 3 -12.43 6.62 -15.13
C MET A 3 -12.52 6.39 -13.62
N PHE A 4 -11.40 6.51 -12.91
CA PHE A 4 -11.33 6.45 -11.46
C PHE A 4 -11.69 7.80 -10.83
N ALA A 5 -12.86 8.35 -11.14
CA ALA A 5 -13.33 9.57 -10.49
C ALA A 5 -13.36 9.36 -8.96
N ASN A 6 -12.79 10.28 -8.18
CA ASN A 6 -12.72 10.26 -6.70
C ASN A 6 -11.86 9.15 -6.05
N HIS A 7 -10.78 8.69 -6.69
CA HIS A 7 -9.88 7.70 -6.08
C HIS A 7 -8.43 8.20 -6.03
N TYR A 8 -7.81 8.14 -4.84
CA TYR A 8 -6.40 8.44 -4.67
C TYR A 8 -5.53 7.19 -4.85
N LEU A 9 -4.52 7.28 -5.71
CA LEU A 9 -3.50 6.23 -5.83
C LEU A 9 -2.33 6.51 -4.87
N LYS A 10 -1.91 5.47 -4.16
CA LYS A 10 -0.78 5.47 -3.22
C LYS A 10 0.22 4.38 -3.61
N GLN A 11 1.41 4.78 -4.07
CA GLN A 11 2.53 3.89 -4.41
C GLN A 11 3.86 4.38 -3.81
N ASP A 12 4.78 3.46 -3.51
CA ASP A 12 6.10 3.83 -3.02
C ASP A 12 6.95 4.53 -4.10
N GLY A 13 8.11 5.03 -3.70
CA GLY A 13 9.03 5.75 -4.58
C GLY A 13 10.04 4.86 -5.30
N ALA A 14 9.75 3.58 -5.54
CA ALA A 14 10.69 2.66 -6.20
C ALA A 14 11.02 3.11 -7.63
N THR A 15 12.25 2.87 -8.10
CA THR A 15 12.73 3.35 -9.40
C THR A 15 11.80 3.01 -10.58
N PRO A 16 11.27 1.78 -10.69
CA PRO A 16 10.32 1.45 -11.77
C PRO A 16 9.02 2.26 -11.71
N HIS A 17 8.55 2.62 -10.50
CA HIS A 17 7.34 3.41 -10.31
C HIS A 17 7.55 4.89 -10.63
N ILE A 18 8.80 5.34 -10.82
CA ILE A 18 9.16 6.74 -11.09
C ILE A 18 9.61 7.05 -12.51
N GLY A 19 9.54 6.06 -13.39
CA GLY A 19 9.78 6.23 -14.81
C GLY A 19 8.83 7.26 -15.45
N ARG A 20 9.35 8.00 -16.43
CA ARG A 20 8.59 9.02 -17.18
C ARG A 20 7.29 8.46 -17.76
N GLN A 21 7.35 7.28 -18.38
CA GLN A 21 6.18 6.64 -18.98
C GLN A 21 5.11 6.30 -17.93
N VAL A 22 5.52 5.80 -16.77
CA VAL A 22 4.62 5.50 -15.64
C VAL A 22 3.95 6.77 -15.14
N LYS A 23 4.72 7.85 -14.93
CA LYS A 23 4.16 9.15 -14.52
C LYS A 23 3.13 9.68 -15.52
N VAL A 24 3.43 9.65 -16.81
CA VAL A 24 2.49 10.07 -17.87
C VAL A 24 1.20 9.24 -17.81
N LEU A 25 1.32 7.91 -17.72
CA LEU A 25 0.17 7.02 -17.61
C LEU A 25 -0.67 7.31 -16.37
N LEU A 26 -0.04 7.43 -15.20
CA LEU A 26 -0.74 7.67 -13.94
C LEU A 26 -1.42 9.05 -13.95
N SER A 27 -0.73 10.10 -14.40
CA SER A 27 -1.32 11.44 -14.49
C SER A 27 -2.50 11.49 -15.46
N ALA A 28 -2.46 10.74 -16.56
CA ALA A 28 -3.59 10.64 -17.49
C ALA A 28 -4.83 9.94 -16.87
N ASN A 29 -4.63 9.01 -15.93
CA ASN A 29 -5.72 8.23 -15.33
C ASN A 29 -6.24 8.78 -13.99
N PHE A 30 -5.39 9.45 -13.22
CA PHE A 30 -5.68 9.87 -11.85
C PHE A 30 -5.52 11.39 -11.61
N GLY A 31 -4.94 12.13 -12.55
CA GLY A 31 -4.75 13.58 -12.44
C GLY A 31 -4.01 13.97 -11.16
N GLU A 32 -4.65 14.82 -10.34
CA GLU A 32 -4.13 15.27 -9.04
C GLU A 32 -4.36 14.27 -7.90
N SER A 33 -5.13 13.20 -8.13
CA SER A 33 -5.40 12.15 -7.13
C SER A 33 -4.22 11.16 -6.99
N LEU A 34 -2.99 11.64 -7.17
CA LEU A 34 -1.76 10.86 -7.08
C LEU A 34 -0.97 11.29 -5.84
N ILE A 35 -0.90 10.42 -4.85
CA ILE A 35 -0.06 10.64 -3.68
C ILE A 35 1.28 9.98 -3.96
N TYR A 36 2.33 10.78 -4.21
CA TYR A 36 3.57 10.30 -4.80
C TYR A 36 4.82 11.07 -4.33
N ARG A 37 6.02 10.47 -4.40
CA ARG A 37 7.30 11.16 -4.12
C ARG A 37 7.57 12.16 -5.25
N HIS A 38 7.56 13.48 -4.97
CA HIS A 38 7.67 14.62 -5.92
C HIS A 38 6.35 15.28 -6.39
N PHE A 39 5.22 15.01 -5.75
CA PHE A 39 4.00 15.85 -5.84
C PHE A 39 3.81 16.64 -4.51
N PRO A 40 2.95 17.68 -4.46
CA PRO A 40 2.55 18.28 -3.18
C PRO A 40 2.02 17.18 -2.25
N GLY A 41 2.59 17.06 -1.04
CA GLY A 41 2.36 15.88 -0.17
C GLY A 41 3.37 14.74 -0.35
N ALA A 42 4.57 15.05 -0.84
CA ALA A 42 5.64 14.09 -1.14
C ALA A 42 5.91 13.13 0.04
N ARG A 43 5.93 11.83 -0.27
CA ARG A 43 6.33 10.79 0.70
C ARG A 43 7.77 10.99 1.16
N SER A 44 7.99 10.85 2.46
CA SER A 44 9.32 10.57 2.98
C SER A 44 9.84 9.25 2.39
N SER A 45 11.12 9.24 2.01
CA SER A 45 11.77 8.00 1.61
C SER A 45 11.84 7.03 2.79
N ARG A 46 11.68 5.72 2.52
CA ARG A 46 11.83 4.64 3.52
C ARG A 46 10.76 4.64 4.62
N SER A 47 9.50 4.77 4.24
CA SER A 47 8.36 4.79 5.18
C SER A 47 7.40 3.62 4.98
N PRO A 48 7.86 2.35 5.14
CA PRO A 48 6.98 1.18 5.07
C PRO A 48 5.87 1.24 6.13
N ASP A 49 6.15 1.87 7.28
CA ASP A 49 5.19 2.13 8.36
C ASP A 49 3.94 2.88 7.92
N LEU A 50 4.01 3.59 6.79
CA LEU A 50 2.93 4.39 6.25
C LEU A 50 2.24 3.74 5.06
N SER A 51 2.63 2.54 4.65
CA SER A 51 2.04 1.80 3.52
C SER A 51 1.24 0.62 4.05
N SER A 52 -0.08 0.61 3.82
CA SER A 52 -0.96 -0.50 4.24
C SER A 52 -0.56 -1.84 3.65
N SER A 53 0.06 -1.82 2.47
CA SER A 53 0.65 -3.01 1.88
C SER A 53 1.77 -3.57 2.76
N ASP A 54 2.66 -2.70 3.24
CA ASP A 54 3.88 -3.09 3.93
C ASP A 54 3.66 -3.37 5.42
N PHE A 55 2.93 -2.51 6.14
CA PHE A 55 2.70 -2.70 7.57
C PHE A 55 1.67 -3.81 7.88
N TRP A 56 0.86 -4.22 6.90
CA TRP A 56 -0.24 -5.16 7.15
C TRP A 56 -0.41 -6.21 6.05
N MET A 57 -0.77 -5.83 4.82
CA MET A 57 -1.26 -6.76 3.80
C MET A 57 -0.28 -7.89 3.50
N TRP A 58 1.01 -7.57 3.30
CA TRP A 58 2.03 -8.57 3.02
C TRP A 58 2.25 -9.51 4.21
N GLY A 59 2.18 -9.01 5.44
CA GLY A 59 2.23 -9.85 6.65
C GLY A 59 1.06 -10.82 6.72
N PHE A 60 -0.16 -10.30 6.53
CA PHE A 60 -1.40 -11.07 6.52
C PHE A 60 -1.40 -12.18 5.47
N LEU A 61 -1.07 -11.85 4.22
CA LEU A 61 -1.06 -12.82 3.12
C LEU A 61 0.04 -13.87 3.32
N LYS A 62 1.24 -13.48 3.76
CA LYS A 62 2.31 -14.44 4.07
C LYS A 62 1.86 -15.42 5.14
N ASP A 63 1.33 -14.95 6.28
CA ASP A 63 0.90 -15.82 7.37
C ASP A 63 -0.12 -16.87 6.90
N ARG A 64 -1.16 -16.45 6.17
CA ARG A 64 -2.20 -17.35 5.64
C ARG A 64 -1.65 -18.36 4.62
N VAL A 65 -0.91 -17.89 3.63
CA VAL A 65 -0.39 -18.73 2.54
C VAL A 65 0.63 -19.74 3.07
N TYR A 66 1.54 -19.32 3.97
CA TYR A 66 2.54 -20.23 4.55
C TYR A 66 1.93 -21.23 5.53
N ARG A 67 0.92 -20.86 6.33
CA ARG A 67 0.19 -21.81 7.20
C ARG A 67 -0.58 -22.86 6.42
N GLY A 68 -1.21 -22.48 5.30
CA GLY A 68 -1.90 -23.42 4.42
C GLY A 68 -0.94 -24.37 3.70
N GLY A 69 0.31 -23.96 3.53
CA GLY A 69 1.31 -24.66 2.74
C GLY A 69 1.00 -24.61 1.25
N PHE A 70 2.05 -24.75 0.43
CA PHE A 70 1.94 -24.91 -1.01
C PHE A 70 3.12 -25.72 -1.52
N ARG A 71 2.91 -26.53 -2.56
CA ARG A 71 3.98 -27.37 -3.14
C ARG A 71 4.41 -26.87 -4.52
N THR A 72 3.52 -26.16 -5.19
CA THR A 72 3.75 -25.65 -6.54
C THR A 72 3.37 -24.18 -6.65
N LEU A 73 3.87 -23.53 -7.69
CA LEU A 73 3.51 -22.15 -7.99
C LEU A 73 1.99 -21.96 -8.25
N PRO A 74 1.29 -22.87 -8.97
CA PRO A 74 -0.17 -22.83 -9.06
C PRO A 74 -0.89 -22.87 -7.71
N ASP A 75 -0.46 -23.75 -6.79
CA ASP A 75 -1.08 -23.84 -5.45
C ASP A 75 -0.93 -22.53 -4.68
N MET A 76 0.27 -21.94 -4.73
CA MET A 76 0.56 -20.65 -4.11
C MET A 76 -0.32 -19.53 -4.68
N LYS A 77 -0.48 -19.47 -6.02
CA LYS A 77 -1.35 -18.48 -6.68
C LYS A 77 -2.81 -18.65 -6.28
N ALA A 78 -3.30 -19.90 -6.22
CA ALA A 78 -4.67 -20.19 -5.80
C ALA A 78 -4.91 -19.80 -4.33
N SER A 79 -3.94 -20.06 -3.45
CA SER A 79 -3.99 -19.64 -2.05
C SER A 79 -3.99 -18.12 -1.90
N LEU A 80 -3.15 -17.41 -2.65
CA LEU A 80 -3.14 -15.95 -2.68
C LEU A 80 -4.49 -15.37 -3.08
N ILE A 81 -5.08 -15.84 -4.19
CA ILE A 81 -6.40 -15.36 -4.67
C ILE A 81 -7.47 -15.55 -3.59
N ARG A 82 -7.46 -16.71 -2.91
CA ARG A 82 -8.41 -17.02 -1.85
C ARG A 82 -8.30 -16.03 -0.68
N HIS A 83 -7.09 -15.78 -0.18
CA HIS A 83 -6.90 -14.90 0.98
C HIS A 83 -6.95 -13.41 0.64
N VAL A 84 -6.72 -13.03 -0.62
CA VAL A 84 -7.00 -11.66 -1.08
C VAL A 84 -8.49 -11.33 -1.02
N ALA A 85 -9.39 -12.31 -1.21
CA ALA A 85 -10.82 -12.06 -1.06
C ALA A 85 -11.21 -11.63 0.37
N GLU A 86 -10.51 -12.15 1.38
CA GLU A 86 -10.69 -11.79 2.81
C GLU A 86 -10.25 -10.35 3.12
N ILE A 87 -9.37 -9.74 2.31
CA ILE A 87 -8.88 -8.37 2.53
C ILE A 87 -10.04 -7.37 2.52
N SER A 88 -11.05 -7.60 1.68
CA SER A 88 -12.20 -6.68 1.54
C SER A 88 -12.89 -6.38 2.87
N GLU A 89 -13.01 -7.38 3.74
CA GLU A 89 -13.58 -7.27 5.09
C GLU A 89 -12.70 -6.45 6.04
N LEU A 90 -11.39 -6.42 5.80
CA LEU A 90 -10.37 -5.80 6.64
C LEU A 90 -9.92 -4.41 6.14
N LEU A 91 -10.41 -3.97 4.98
CA LEU A 91 -10.03 -2.68 4.38
C LEU A 91 -10.36 -1.50 5.30
N ARG A 92 -11.55 -1.50 5.92
CA ARG A 92 -11.99 -0.39 6.78
C ARG A 92 -11.02 -0.18 7.96
N VAL A 93 -10.72 -1.26 8.69
CA VAL A 93 -9.78 -1.25 9.82
C VAL A 93 -8.38 -0.85 9.38
N THR A 94 -7.95 -1.31 8.21
CA THR A 94 -6.63 -0.96 7.65
C THR A 94 -6.50 0.53 7.36
N ILE A 95 -7.56 1.17 6.86
CA ILE A 95 -7.59 2.62 6.63
C ILE A 95 -7.56 3.38 7.95
N GLU A 96 -8.34 2.97 8.95
CA GLU A 96 -8.31 3.58 10.29
C GLU A 96 -6.91 3.50 10.91
N ASN A 97 -6.24 2.34 10.83
CA ASN A 97 -4.87 2.17 11.27
C ASN A 97 -3.87 3.03 10.49
N ALA A 98 -4.08 3.22 9.19
CA ALA A 98 -3.23 4.12 8.40
C ALA A 98 -3.36 5.58 8.86
N ILE A 99 -4.56 6.04 9.20
CA ILE A 99 -4.80 7.39 9.73
C ILE A 99 -4.09 7.56 11.07
N MET A 100 -4.24 6.60 11.98
CA MET A 100 -3.59 6.62 13.29
C MET A 100 -2.05 6.64 13.16
N ARG A 101 -1.49 5.84 12.24
CA ARG A 101 -0.05 5.87 11.94
C ARG A 101 0.43 7.23 11.45
N PHE A 102 -0.37 7.92 10.60
CA PHE A 102 -0.05 9.28 10.18
C PHE A 102 -0.06 10.27 11.35
N GLN A 103 -1.02 10.15 12.27
CA GLN A 103 -1.12 11.01 13.45
C GLN A 103 0.11 10.85 14.34
N HIS A 104 0.53 9.62 14.64
CA HIS A 104 1.75 9.40 15.42
C HIS A 104 3.00 9.91 14.72
N VAL A 105 3.13 9.76 13.40
CA VAL A 105 4.27 10.33 12.66
C VAL A 105 4.33 11.86 12.82
N ILE A 106 3.18 12.53 12.86
CA ILE A 106 3.12 13.97 13.14
C ILE A 106 3.58 14.27 14.58
N GLU A 107 3.08 13.52 15.56
CA GLU A 107 3.43 13.68 16.99
C GLU A 107 4.93 13.48 17.26
N VAL A 108 5.56 12.52 16.58
CA VAL A 108 7.01 12.26 16.70
C VAL A 108 7.86 13.02 15.68
N ASN A 109 7.31 14.08 15.07
CA ASN A 109 8.01 14.96 14.14
C ASN A 109 8.72 14.22 12.98
N GLY A 110 8.05 13.23 12.40
CA GLY A 110 8.55 12.47 11.25
C GLY A 110 9.42 11.26 11.58
N ALA A 111 9.65 10.95 12.86
CA ALA A 111 10.38 9.75 13.27
C ALA A 111 9.59 8.45 13.00
N HIS A 112 10.27 7.31 13.11
CA HIS A 112 9.64 5.99 12.99
C HIS A 112 8.58 5.79 14.07
N VAL A 113 7.51 5.06 13.75
CA VAL A 113 6.38 4.85 14.68
C VAL A 113 6.19 3.40 15.07
N GLU A 114 6.84 2.44 14.41
CA GLU A 114 6.63 1.00 14.71
C GLU A 114 6.91 0.64 16.18
N HIS A 115 7.81 1.35 16.86
CA HIS A 115 8.17 1.10 18.26
C HIS A 115 7.17 1.65 19.29
N ILE A 116 6.18 2.44 18.85
CA ILE A 116 5.17 3.07 19.73
C ILE A 116 3.73 2.68 19.35
N LEU A 117 3.57 1.74 18.40
CA LEU A 117 2.29 1.26 17.87
C LEU A 117 1.90 -0.11 18.43
#